data_AF-A0A530GK17-F1
#
_entry.id   AF-A0A530GK17-F1
#
_cell.length_a   1.000
_cell.length_b   1.000
_cell.length_c   1.000
_cell.angle_alpha   90.00
_cell.angle_beta   90.00
_cell.angle_gamma   90.00
#
_symmetry.space_group_name_H-M   'P 1'
#
loop_
_entity.id
_entity.type
_entity.pdbx_description
1 polymer ?
#
loop_
_entity_poly.entity_id
_entity_poly.type
_entity_poly.pdbx_seq_one_letter_code
_entity_poly.pdbx_strand_id
1 'polypeptide(L)'
;HNLRSVLPMNLKARHKSFKIFSGARPDVERIKAIWSECLTTYGGPWLFGAWPTMADAMYAPVCTRFRTYAVDFEAPLAAYCETVFAWPLAAAALIIEYSPDT
;
A
#
# COMPACT_ATOMS: atom_id res chain seq x y z
N HIS A 1 17.60 -8.97 -6.56
CA HIS A 1 17.97 -9.13 -5.14
C HIS A 1 18.42 -7.77 -4.61
N ASN A 2 17.52 -6.88 -4.13
CA ASN A 2 17.97 -5.61 -3.52
C ASN A 2 16.92 -4.85 -2.66
N LEU A 3 15.61 -5.06 -2.84
CA LEU A 3 14.59 -4.26 -2.14
C LEU A 3 14.67 -4.33 -0.60
N ARG A 4 15.04 -5.49 -0.06
CA ARG A 4 15.19 -5.70 1.40
C ARG A 4 16.42 -5.03 1.99
N SER A 5 17.39 -4.61 1.16
CA SER A 5 18.65 -4.04 1.62
C SER A 5 18.60 -2.52 1.77
N VAL A 6 17.72 -1.84 1.00
CA VAL A 6 17.62 -0.37 0.99
C VAL A 6 16.51 0.16 1.91
N LEU A 7 15.59 -0.71 2.33
CA LEU A 7 14.48 -0.39 3.22
C LEU A 7 14.47 -1.35 4.43
N PRO A 8 15.44 -1.24 5.36
CA PRO A 8 15.34 -1.94 6.63
C PRO A 8 14.17 -1.36 7.44
N MET A 9 13.33 -2.24 7.97
CA MET A 9 12.13 -1.89 8.72
C MET A 9 12.53 -1.32 10.09
N ASN A 10 12.59 0.01 10.21
CA ASN A 10 12.82 0.71 11.47
C ASN A 10 11.49 1.21 12.04
N LEU A 11 10.99 0.49 13.05
CA LEU A 11 9.63 0.61 13.61
C LEU A 11 9.48 1.67 14.73
N LYS A 12 10.45 2.59 14.90
CA LYS A 12 10.43 3.58 16.01
C LYS A 12 10.21 5.03 15.60
N ALA A 13 10.08 5.34 14.32
CA ALA A 13 10.09 6.74 13.89
C ALA A 13 8.77 7.21 13.27
N ARG A 14 7.93 7.86 14.09
CA ARG A 14 6.79 8.65 13.61
C ARG A 14 7.29 10.03 13.20
N HIS A 15 7.80 10.15 11.98
CA HIS A 15 8.24 11.43 11.44
C HIS A 15 7.04 12.26 10.97
N LYS A 16 6.81 13.42 11.62
CA LYS A 16 5.75 14.39 11.25
C LYS A 16 5.85 14.94 9.82
N SER A 17 6.99 14.74 9.16
CA SER A 17 7.21 15.00 7.75
C SER A 17 8.36 14.10 7.31
N PHE A 18 8.05 12.91 6.82
CA PHE A 18 9.09 12.11 6.16
C PHE A 18 9.19 12.62 4.73
N LYS A 19 10.30 13.29 4.39
CA LYS A 19 10.68 13.45 2.99
C LYS A 19 10.65 12.03 2.40
N ILE A 20 9.74 11.76 1.45
CA ILE A 20 9.78 10.54 0.65
C ILE A 20 11.24 10.35 0.27
N PHE A 21 11.88 9.31 0.82
CA PHE A 21 13.28 9.01 0.52
C PHE A 21 13.36 8.96 -1.00
N SER A 22 14.23 9.77 -1.58
CA SER A 22 14.34 9.90 -3.04
C SER A 22 14.49 8.55 -3.75
N GLY A 23 14.97 7.51 -3.04
CA GLY A 23 15.07 6.13 -3.51
C GLY A 23 13.76 5.32 -3.54
N ALA A 24 12.71 5.70 -2.81
CA ALA A 24 11.42 4.99 -2.79
C ALA A 24 10.42 5.54 -3.84
N ARG A 25 10.68 6.72 -4.40
CA ARG A 25 9.82 7.32 -5.43
C ARG A 25 9.67 6.42 -6.67
N PRO A 26 10.73 5.80 -7.22
CA PRO A 26 10.57 4.87 -8.36
C PRO A 26 9.66 3.69 -8.04
N ASP A 27 9.73 3.15 -6.81
CA ASP A 27 8.88 2.03 -6.40
C ASP A 27 7.42 2.47 -6.23
N VAL A 28 7.18 3.66 -5.67
CA VAL A 28 5.85 4.26 -5.57
C VAL A 28 5.21 4.44 -6.94
N GLU A 29 5.93 5.06 -7.88
CA GLU A 29 5.43 5.29 -9.24
C GLU A 29 5.18 3.97 -9.98
N ARG A 30 6.04 2.97 -9.78
CA ARG A 30 5.83 1.62 -10.35
C ARG A 30 4.56 0.98 -9.79
N ILE A 31 4.32 1.06 -8.48
CA ILE A 31 3.12 0.49 -7.86
C ILE A 31 1.87 1.22 -8.35
N LYS A 32 1.90 2.55 -8.42
CA LYS A 32 0.82 3.35 -9.00
C LYS A 32 0.50 2.93 -10.43
N ALA A 33 1.52 2.78 -11.28
CA ALA A 33 1.33 2.37 -12.66
C ALA A 33 0.67 0.98 -12.76
N ILE A 34 1.12 0.00 -11.97
CA ILE A 34 0.53 -1.35 -11.92
C ILE A 34 -0.94 -1.27 -11.49
N TRP A 35 -1.24 -0.54 -10.41
CA TRP A 35 -2.61 -0.43 -9.92
C TRP A 35 -3.52 0.29 -10.91
N SER A 36 -3.04 1.37 -11.54
CA SER A 36 -3.80 2.09 -12.56
C SER A 36 -4.10 1.20 -13.77
N GLU A 37 -3.13 0.42 -14.25
CA GLU A 37 -3.34 -0.53 -15.35
C GLU A 37 -4.38 -1.60 -14.96
N CYS A 38 -4.23 -2.19 -13.78
CA CYS A 38 -5.17 -3.17 -13.24
C CYS A 38 -6.60 -2.62 -13.13
N LEU A 39 -6.79 -1.47 -12.47
CA LEU A 39 -8.10 -0.86 -12.28
C LEU A 39 -8.73 -0.43 -13.62
N THR A 40 -7.92 0.05 -14.57
CA THR A 40 -8.39 0.41 -15.92
C THR A 40 -8.80 -0.83 -16.71
N THR A 41 -8.02 -1.91 -16.61
CA THR A 41 -8.24 -3.14 -17.39
C THR A 41 -9.42 -3.95 -16.87
N TYR A 42 -9.54 -4.08 -15.54
CA TYR A 42 -10.52 -4.96 -14.91
C TYR A 42 -11.74 -4.22 -14.33
N GLY A 43 -11.75 -2.89 -14.35
CA GLY A 43 -12.90 -2.05 -13.98
C GLY A 43 -13.11 -1.81 -12.49
N GLY A 44 -12.28 -2.39 -11.61
CA GLY A 44 -12.39 -2.21 -10.16
C GLY A 44 -13.63 -2.88 -9.54
N PRO A 45 -13.89 -2.64 -8.23
CA PRO A 45 -13.15 -1.78 -7.32
C PRO A 45 -11.86 -2.41 -6.76
N TRP A 46 -11.63 -3.70 -7.01
CA TRP A 46 -10.38 -4.41 -6.68
C TRP A 46 -9.46 -4.49 -7.89
N LEU A 47 -8.18 -4.84 -7.67
CA LEU A 47 -7.18 -4.86 -8.75
C LEU A 47 -7.59 -5.74 -9.94
N PHE A 48 -8.33 -6.82 -9.70
CA PHE A 48 -8.78 -7.76 -10.72
C PHE A 48 -10.31 -7.84 -10.85
N GLY A 49 -11.01 -6.74 -10.53
CA GLY A 49 -12.44 -6.57 -10.80
C GLY A 49 -13.33 -6.51 -9.56
N ALA A 50 -14.50 -7.15 -9.62
CA ALA A 50 -15.57 -6.96 -8.65
C ALA A 50 -15.30 -7.57 -7.26
N TRP A 51 -14.38 -8.53 -7.15
CA TRP A 51 -14.13 -9.30 -5.93
C TRP A 51 -12.67 -9.22 -5.48
N PRO A 52 -12.40 -9.19 -4.15
CA PRO A 52 -11.03 -9.15 -3.66
C PRO A 52 -10.31 -10.46 -3.96
N THR A 53 -9.03 -10.35 -4.25
CA THR A 53 -8.15 -11.47 -4.57
C THR A 53 -6.98 -11.52 -3.59
N MET A 54 -6.13 -12.55 -3.73
CA MET A 54 -4.86 -12.63 -3.01
C MET A 54 -3.97 -11.40 -3.27
N ALA A 55 -4.03 -10.82 -4.47
CA ALA A 55 -3.22 -9.65 -4.80
C ALA A 55 -3.58 -8.45 -3.91
N ASP A 56 -4.87 -8.19 -3.70
CA ASP A 56 -5.35 -7.10 -2.84
C ASP A 56 -4.88 -7.31 -1.39
N ALA A 57 -4.89 -8.55 -0.90
CA ALA A 57 -4.37 -8.89 0.42
C ALA A 57 -2.86 -8.64 0.54
N MET A 58 -2.09 -9.01 -0.49
CA MET A 58 -0.64 -8.77 -0.54
C MET A 58 -0.30 -7.27 -0.62
N TYR A 59 -1.17 -6.45 -1.22
CA TYR A 59 -0.99 -5.00 -1.32
C TYR A 59 -1.54 -4.22 -0.11
N ALA A 60 -2.32 -4.83 0.78
CA ALA A 60 -2.86 -4.14 1.97
C ALA A 60 -1.79 -3.49 2.88
N PRO A 61 -0.64 -4.13 3.16
CA PRO A 61 0.46 -3.47 3.89
C PRO A 61 1.04 -2.27 3.12
N VAL A 62 1.03 -2.31 1.79
CA VAL A 62 1.49 -1.19 0.94
C VAL A 62 0.54 -0.01 1.06
N CYS A 63 -0.78 -0.24 0.97
CA CYS A 63 -1.80 0.80 1.22
C CYS A 63 -1.59 1.49 2.58
N THR A 64 -1.30 0.70 3.62
CA THR A 64 -1.05 1.22 4.98
C THR A 64 0.22 2.08 5.07
N ARG A 65 1.31 1.65 4.42
CA ARG A 65 2.54 2.45 4.32
C ARG A 65 2.28 3.76 3.59
N PHE A 66 1.58 3.71 2.46
CA PHE A 66 1.25 4.90 1.69
C PHE A 66 0.40 5.90 2.48
N ARG A 67 -0.57 5.42 3.27
CA ARG A 67 -1.34 6.27 4.21
C ARG A 67 -0.45 6.87 5.30
N THR A 68 0.48 6.09 5.85
CA THR A 68 1.38 6.54 6.92
C THR A 68 2.34 7.64 6.46
N TYR A 69 2.80 7.56 5.20
CA TYR A 69 3.72 8.53 4.61
C TYR A 69 3.04 9.60 3.74
N ALA A 70 1.70 9.69 3.77
CA ALA A 70 0.90 10.65 3.03
C ALA A 70 1.30 10.74 1.54
N VAL A 71 1.39 9.60 0.86
CA VAL A 71 1.63 9.56 -0.58
C VAL A 71 0.38 10.07 -1.31
N ASP A 72 0.56 11.06 -2.18
CA ASP A 72 -0.54 11.59 -2.99
C ASP A 72 -1.01 10.57 -4.04
N PHE A 73 -2.32 10.38 -4.14
CA PHE A 73 -2.97 9.50 -5.12
C PHE A 73 -3.89 10.27 -6.05
N GLU A 74 -3.99 9.76 -7.28
CA GLU A 74 -5.13 10.05 -8.14
C GLU A 74 -6.39 9.37 -7.58
N ALA A 75 -7.57 9.92 -7.89
CA ALA A 75 -8.84 9.49 -7.30
C ALA A 75 -9.11 7.96 -7.38
N PRO A 76 -8.83 7.24 -8.49
CA PRO A 76 -9.06 5.80 -8.56
C PRO A 76 -8.18 4.99 -7.59
N LEU A 77 -6.92 5.40 -7.42
CA LEU A 77 -5.98 4.73 -6.52
C LEU A 77 -6.32 4.99 -5.06
N ALA A 78 -6.77 6.21 -4.74
CA ALA A 78 -7.29 6.53 -3.42
C ALA A 78 -8.53 5.69 -3.08
N ALA A 79 -9.48 5.57 -4.02
CA ALA A 79 -10.68 4.75 -3.85
C ALA A 79 -10.36 3.26 -3.65
N TYR A 80 -9.35 2.75 -4.35
CA TYR A 80 -8.85 1.39 -4.13
C TYR A 80 -8.28 1.20 -2.71
N CYS A 81 -7.43 2.13 -2.24
CA CYS A 81 -6.89 2.08 -0.87
C CYS A 81 -8.01 2.08 0.18
N GLU A 82 -9.04 2.92 0.01
CA GLU A 82 -10.21 2.93 0.91
C GLU A 82 -10.99 1.61 0.86
N THR A 83 -11.15 1.02 -0.33
CA THR A 83 -11.78 -0.30 -0.50
C THR A 83 -11.01 -1.39 0.27
N VAL A 84 -9.68 -1.37 0.20
CA VAL A 84 -8.81 -2.26 0.98
C VAL A 84 -8.94 -2.02 2.49
N PHE A 85 -9.00 -0.76 2.95
CA PHE A 85 -9.15 -0.46 4.38
C PHE A 85 -10.53 -0.83 4.94
N ALA A 86 -11.56 -0.80 4.12
CA ALA A 86 -12.91 -1.26 4.48
C ALA A 86 -13.02 -2.79 4.52
N TRP A 87 -12.02 -3.52 4.03
CA TRP A 87 -12.06 -4.97 3.95
C TRP A 87 -11.81 -5.63 5.33
N PRO A 88 -12.77 -6.40 5.88
CA PRO A 88 -12.60 -7.01 7.21
C PRO A 88 -11.39 -7.95 7.32
N LEU A 89 -10.99 -8.60 6.22
CA LEU A 89 -9.83 -9.50 6.19
C LEU A 89 -8.50 -8.72 6.13
N ALA A 90 -8.47 -7.53 5.54
CA ALA A 90 -7.28 -6.67 5.57
C ALA A 90 -6.99 -6.19 7.00
N ALA A 91 -8.02 -5.87 7.78
CA ALA A 91 -7.86 -5.48 9.18
C ALA A 91 -7.12 -6.55 10.01
N ALA A 92 -7.38 -7.84 9.76
CA ALA A 92 -6.66 -8.93 10.42
C ALA A 92 -5.17 -8.98 10.04
N ALA A 93 -4.82 -8.74 8.77
CA ALA A 93 -3.43 -8.68 8.32
C ALA A 93 -2.68 -7.46 8.89
N LEU A 94 -3.37 -6.32 9.07
CA LEU A 94 -2.80 -5.11 9.67
C LEU A 94 -2.62 -5.24 11.19
N ILE A 95 -3.43 -6.05 11.87
CA ILE A 95 -3.26 -6.37 13.30
C ILE A 95 -1.98 -7.18 13.54
N ILE A 96 -1.57 -8.06 12.61
CA ILE A 96 -0.31 -8.81 12.74
C ILE A 96 0.91 -7.88 12.61
N GLU A 97 0.82 -6.79 11.86
CA GLU A 97 1.88 -5.77 11.80
C GLU A 97 1.84 -4.80 13.01
N TYR A 98 0.76 -4.79 13.81
CA TYR A 98 0.63 -4.03 15.06
C TYR A 98 0.86 -4.93 16.28
N SER A 99 2.10 -5.40 16.49
CA SER A 99 2.56 -5.80 17.83
C SER A 99 3.22 -4.58 18.49
N PRO A 100 2.68 -4.05 19.62
CA PRO A 100 3.34 -2.98 20.35
C PRO A 100 4.57 -3.46 21.16
N ASP A 101 4.90 -4.76 21.12
CA ASP A 101 6.12 -5.31 21.72
C ASP A 101 6.84 -6.25 20.74
N THR A 102 7.90 -5.73 20.13
CA THR A 102 9.28 -6.28 19.99
C THR A 102 10.20 -5.18 19.46
#